data_AF-A0A6N8U1T9-F1
#
_entry.id   AF-A0A6N8U1T9-F1
#
_cell.length_a   1.000
_cell.length_b   1.000
_cell.length_c   1.000
_cell.angle_alpha   90.00
_cell.angle_beta   90.00
_cell.angle_gamma   90.00
#
_symmetry.space_group_name_H-M   'P 1'
#
loop_
_entity.id
_entity.type
_entity.pdbx_description
1 polymer ?
#
loop_
_entity_poly.entity_id
_entity_poly.type
_entity_poly.pdbx_seq_one_letter_code
_entity_poly.pdbx_strand_id
1 'polypeptide(L)' 'MQQIETHIEGRAVEAFIFTHDARDTHIISIPDVNFSIEYSRSLPADEQIDAIVIHLFNVMDESSCEIVARDITKAIPTK' A
#
# COMPACT_ATOMS: atom_id res chain seq x y z
N MET A 1 11.30 8.42 0.38
CA MET A 1 9.83 8.53 0.28
C MET A 1 9.49 8.58 -1.19
N GLN A 2 8.58 7.72 -1.62
CA GLN A 2 8.11 7.58 -3.00
C GLN A 2 6.61 7.89 -3.02
N GLN A 3 6.16 8.63 -4.03
CA GLN A 3 4.75 8.90 -4.25
C GLN A 3 4.32 8.16 -5.52
N ILE A 4 3.14 7.54 -5.47
CA ILE A 4 2.48 6.97 -6.64
C ILE A 4 1.04 7.45 -6.72
N GLU A 5 0.50 7.41 -7.93
CA GLU A 5 -0.93 7.54 -8.16
C GLU A 5 -1.55 6.13 -8.23
N THR A 6 -2.69 5.94 -7.56
CA THR A 6 -3.52 4.74 -7.68
C THR A 6 -4.99 5.16 -7.80
N HIS A 7 -5.90 4.19 -7.94
CA HIS A 7 -7.32 4.45 -8.18
C HIS A 7 -8.20 3.77 -7.14
N ILE A 8 -9.10 4.55 -6.53
CA ILE A 8 -10.13 4.07 -5.61
C ILE A 8 -11.48 4.49 -6.18
N GLU A 9 -12.39 3.54 -6.40
CA GLU A 9 -13.74 3.81 -6.93
C GLU A 9 -13.77 4.73 -8.18
N GLY A 10 -12.77 4.57 -9.07
CA GLY A 10 -12.64 5.37 -10.29
C GLY A 10 -12.07 6.79 -10.10
N ARG A 11 -11.58 7.13 -8.91
CA ARG A 11 -10.89 8.39 -8.62
C ARG A 11 -9.38 8.15 -8.47
N ALA A 12 -8.58 8.98 -9.12
CA ALA A 12 -7.14 9.01 -8.90
C ALA A 12 -6.85 9.57 -7.51
N VAL A 13 -6.00 8.88 -6.75
CA VAL A 13 -5.57 9.25 -5.39
C VAL A 13 -4.06 9.06 -5.24
N GLU A 14 -3.47 9.78 -4.30
CA GLU A 14 -2.04 9.69 -4.03
C GLU A 14 -1.76 8.69 -2.89
N ALA A 15 -0.81 7.78 -3.13
CA ALA A 15 -0.27 6.90 -2.11
C ALA A 15 1.22 7.21 -1.89
N PHE A 16 1.61 7.31 -0.63
CA PHE A 16 2.97 7.60 -0.20
C PHE A 16 3.59 6.35 0.42
N ILE A 17 4.76 5.96 -0.09
CA ILE A 17 5.53 4.81 0.37
C ILE A 17 6.81 5.32 1.02
N PHE A 18 6.99 5.02 2.29
CA PHE A 18 8.19 5.34 3.06
C PHE A 18 8.91 4.06 3.45
N THR A 19 10.21 4.01 3.18
CA THR A 19 11.08 2.89 3.57
C THR A 19 11.80 3.28 4.85
N HIS A 20 11.60 2.50 5.91
CA HIS A 20 12.27 2.71 7.19
C HIS A 20 13.41 1.69 7.37
N ASP A 21 14.61 2.03 6.90
CA ASP A 21 15.74 1.09 6.87
C ASP A 21 16.10 0.50 8.25
N ALA A 22 16.10 1.30 9.31
CA ALA A 22 16.47 0.82 10.64
C ALA A 22 15.46 -0.16 11.28
N ARG A 23 14.21 -0.19 10.79
CA ARG A 23 13.16 -1.11 11.26
C ARG A 23 12.89 -2.21 10.24
N ASP A 24 13.53 -2.16 9.08
CA ASP A 24 13.26 -2.98 7.90
C ASP A 24 11.77 -3.06 7.54
N THR A 25 11.07 -1.91 7.58
CA THR A 25 9.65 -1.80 7.27
C THR A 25 9.35 -0.86 6.09
N HIS A 26 8.22 -1.10 5.44
CA HIS A 26 7.53 -0.14 4.58
C HIS A 26 6.37 0.47 5.36
N ILE A 27 6.20 1.79 5.20
CA ILE A 27 5.05 2.53 5.69
C ILE A 27 4.33 3.07 4.47
N ILE A 28 3.06 2.74 4.33
CA ILE A 28 2.18 3.28 3.29
C ILE A 28 1.24 4.29 3.95
N SER A 29 0.95 5.39 3.25
CA SER A 29 -0.11 6.31 3.60
C SER A 29 -0.93 6.69 2.38
N ILE A 30 -2.26 6.68 2.52
CA ILE A 30 -3.23 7.16 1.52
C ILE A 30 -4.12 8.18 2.23
N PRO A 31 -3.79 9.48 2.16
CA PRO A 31 -4.47 10.52 2.93
C PRO A 31 -5.96 10.66 2.62
N ASP A 32 -6.34 10.52 1.35
CA ASP A 32 -7.74 10.64 0.88
C ASP A 32 -8.72 9.72 1.60
N VAL A 33 -8.24 8.59 2.12
CA VAL A 33 -9.05 7.62 2.86
C VAL A 33 -8.62 7.45 4.33
N ASN A 34 -7.81 8.38 4.86
CA ASN A 34 -7.26 8.33 6.22
C ASN A 34 -6.57 7.00 6.56
N PHE A 35 -5.87 6.43 5.58
CA PHE A 35 -5.24 5.12 5.73
C PHE A 35 -3.72 5.24 5.92
N SER A 36 -3.18 4.44 6.83
CA SER A 36 -1.76 4.15 6.89
C SER A 36 -1.50 2.76 7.47
N ILE A 37 -0.46 2.09 6.98
CA ILE A 37 -0.02 0.78 7.47
C ILE A 37 1.51 0.74 7.51
N GLU A 38 2.05 0.05 8.51
CA GLU A 38 3.46 -0.35 8.57
C GLU A 38 3.54 -1.88 8.43
N TYR A 39 4.40 -2.41 7.55
CA TYR A 39 4.67 -3.84 7.44
C TYR A 39 6.13 -4.16 7.10
N SER A 40 6.55 -5.41 7.32
CA SER A 40 7.93 -5.85 7.11
C SER A 40 8.33 -5.90 5.64
N ARG A 41 9.55 -5.42 5.33
CA ARG A 41 10.17 -5.52 3.99
C ARG A 41 10.60 -6.94 3.65
N SER A 42 10.61 -7.84 4.62
CA SER A 42 10.93 -9.25 4.41
C SER A 42 9.75 -10.04 3.83
N LEU A 43 8.55 -9.45 3.75
CA LEU A 43 7.37 -10.13 3.24
C LEU A 43 7.50 -10.39 1.72
N PRO A 44 7.16 -11.60 1.25
CA PRO A 44 6.94 -11.87 -0.17
C PRO A 44 5.88 -10.93 -0.76
N ALA A 45 5.94 -10.68 -2.07
CA ALA A 45 5.01 -9.76 -2.75
C ALA A 45 3.54 -10.11 -2.53
N ASP A 46 3.18 -11.40 -2.56
CA ASP A 46 1.81 -11.87 -2.32
C ASP A 46 1.36 -11.57 -0.88
N GLU A 47 2.23 -11.79 0.11
CA GLU A 47 1.95 -11.47 1.51
C GLU A 47 1.87 -9.95 1.77
N GLN A 48 2.61 -9.13 1.00
CA GLN A 48 2.47 -7.67 1.06
C GLN A 48 1.10 -7.22 0.55
N ILE A 49 0.63 -7.82 -0.55
CA ILE A 49 -0.71 -7.54 -1.09
C ILE A 49 -1.76 -7.89 -0.04
N ASP A 50 -1.71 -9.10 0.52
CA ASP A 50 -2.66 -9.54 1.54
C ASP A 50 -2.66 -8.62 2.77
N ALA A 51 -1.47 -8.23 3.25
CA ALA A 51 -1.34 -7.31 4.38
C ALA A 51 -2.02 -5.96 4.08
N ILE A 52 -1.83 -5.40 2.90
CA ILE A 52 -2.45 -4.13 2.51
C ILE A 52 -3.97 -4.29 2.37
N VAL A 53 -4.44 -5.33 1.70
CA VAL A 53 -5.88 -5.61 1.47
C VAL A 53 -6.62 -5.78 2.80
N ILE A 54 -6.11 -6.61 3.71
CA ILE A 54 -6.75 -6.90 5.01
C ILE A 54 -7.00 -5.61 5.81
N HIS A 55 -6.07 -4.65 5.75
CA HIS A 55 -6.22 -3.40 6.48
C HIS A 55 -7.07 -2.37 5.73
N LEU A 56 -6.98 -2.30 4.39
CA LEU A 56 -7.78 -1.40 3.55
C LEU A 56 -9.26 -1.79 3.49
N PHE A 57 -9.59 -3.06 3.66
CA PHE A 57 -10.97 -3.57 3.56
C PHE A 57 -11.94 -2.93 4.56
N ASN A 58 -11.43 -2.36 5.65
CA ASN A 58 -12.25 -1.60 6.61
C ASN A 58 -12.66 -0.21 6.10
N VAL A 59 -12.09 0.24 4.98
CA VAL A 59 -12.15 1.63 4.51
C VAL A 59 -12.71 1.74 3.09
N MET A 60 -12.55 0.72 2.25
CA MET A 60 -13.02 0.70 0.86
C MET A 60 -13.46 -0.70 0.43
N ASP A 61 -14.07 -0.79 -0.76
CA ASP A 61 -14.49 -2.06 -1.34
C ASP A 61 -13.31 -2.98 -1.70
N GLU A 62 -13.58 -4.28 -1.78
CA GLU A 62 -12.59 -5.32 -2.06
C GLU A 62 -11.83 -5.10 -3.37
N SER A 63 -12.54 -4.73 -4.44
CA SER A 63 -11.95 -4.56 -5.76
C SER A 63 -11.00 -3.36 -5.81
N SER A 64 -11.33 -2.27 -5.12
CA SER A 64 -10.45 -1.11 -4.93
C SER A 64 -9.24 -1.49 -4.07
N CYS A 65 -9.44 -2.29 -3.01
CA CYS A 65 -8.33 -2.77 -2.16
C CYS A 65 -7.28 -3.53 -2.98
N GLU A 66 -7.71 -4.48 -3.83
CA GLU A 66 -6.80 -5.28 -4.66
C GLU A 66 -6.02 -4.42 -5.66
N ILE A 67 -6.67 -3.44 -6.28
CA ILE A 67 -6.02 -2.51 -7.22
C ILE A 67 -4.93 -1.72 -6.49
N VAL A 68 -5.28 -1.09 -5.37
CA VAL A 68 -4.37 -0.27 -4.56
C VAL A 68 -3.20 -1.10 -4.06
N ALA A 69 -3.45 -2.28 -3.48
CA ALA A 69 -2.42 -3.16 -2.96
C ALA A 69 -1.43 -3.58 -4.05
N ARG A 70 -1.95 -3.97 -5.23
CA ARG A 70 -1.13 -4.35 -6.36
C ARG A 70 -0.29 -3.19 -6.89
N ASP A 71 -0.85 -2.00 -7.00
CA ASP A 71 -0.13 -0.82 -7.51
C ASP A 71 1.00 -0.43 -6.55
N ILE A 72 0.75 -0.49 -5.23
CA ILE A 72 1.77 -0.21 -4.22
C ILE A 72 2.87 -1.29 -4.23
N THR A 73 2.51 -2.58 -4.23
CA THR A 73 3.50 -3.66 -4.26
C THR A 73 4.37 -3.61 -5.53
N LYS A 74 3.81 -3.22 -6.69
CA LYS A 74 4.59 -2.99 -7.91
C LYS A 74 5.54 -1.80 -7.82
N ALA A 75 5.17 -0.77 -7.06
CA ALA A 75 5.98 0.43 -6.89
C ALA A 75 7.16 0.21 -5.93
N ILE A 76 7.06 -0.79 -5.05
CA ILE A 76 8.13 -1.19 -4.15
C ILE A 76 9.20 -1.94 -4.96
N PRO A 77 10.46 -1.48 -4.97
CA PRO A 77 11.53 -2.20 -5.64
C PRO A 77 11.73 -3.55 -4.97
N THR A 78 11.58 -4.63 -5.73
CA THR A 78 12.02 -5.97 -5.32
C THR A 78 13.54 -5.93 -5.10
N LYS A 79 13.99 -6.40 -3.93
CA LYS A 79 15.42 -6.61 -3.64
C LYS A 79 16.01 -7.68 -4.55
#